data_AF-A0A258SGI2-F1
#
_entry.id   AF-A0A258SGI2-F1
#
_cell.length_a   1.000
_cell.length_b   1.000
_cell.length_c   1.000
_cell.angle_alpha   90.00
_cell.angle_beta   90.00
_cell.angle_gamma   90.00
#
_symmetry.space_group_name_H-M   'P 1'
#
loop_
_entity.id
_entity.type
_entity.pdbx_description
1 polymer ?
#
loop_
_entity_poly.entity_id
_entity_poly.type
_entity_poly.pdbx_seq_one_letter_code
_entity_poly.pdbx_strand_id
1 'polypeptide(L)'
;YKVVGQVFFASADKFVDFFDFKEAVDKVTIDLCQAHFWDITSVAALDKVVLKFRREGTEVEVIGLNEASVTIVDRFAVHDKPGAVDNLMGH
;
A
#
# COMPACT_ATOMS: atom_id res chain seq x y z
N TYR A 1 -3.13 -7.64 12.57
CA TYR A 1 -2.75 -6.21 12.51
C TYR A 1 -3.84 -5.40 11.83
N LYS A 2 -4.25 -4.26 12.41
CA LYS A 2 -5.20 -3.33 11.79
C LYS A 2 -4.46 -2.05 11.42
N VAL A 3 -4.47 -1.70 10.14
CA VAL A 3 -3.81 -0.50 9.62
C VAL A 3 -4.89 0.54 9.36
N VAL A 4 -4.66 1.75 9.89
CA VAL A 4 -5.58 2.87 9.73
C VAL A 4 -4.82 4.12 9.31
N GLY A 5 -5.45 4.96 8.48
CA GLY A 5 -4.88 6.23 8.04
C GLY A 5 -4.18 6.15 6.69
N GLN A 6 -3.21 7.04 6.47
CA GLN A 6 -2.61 7.26 5.16
C GLN A 6 -1.19 6.67 5.10
N VAL A 7 -0.93 5.84 4.11
CA VAL A 7 0.37 5.23 3.82
C VAL A 7 0.89 5.78 2.49
N PHE A 8 2.04 6.43 2.55
CA PHE A 8 2.72 7.03 1.42
C PHE A 8 4.22 6.79 1.54
N PHE A 9 4.98 7.15 0.51
CA PHE A 9 6.42 6.95 0.45
C PHE A 9 7.17 7.29 1.75
N ALA A 10 6.94 8.47 2.34
CA ALA A 10 7.68 8.90 3.54
C ALA A 10 7.30 8.13 4.83
N SER A 11 6.18 7.39 4.81
CA SER A 11 5.76 6.53 5.92
C SER A 11 5.98 5.05 5.64
N ALA A 12 6.53 4.67 4.48
CA ALA A 12 6.69 3.28 4.07
C ALA A 12 7.60 2.48 5.02
N ASP A 13 8.73 3.05 5.45
CA ASP A 13 9.61 2.38 6.42
C ASP A 13 8.91 2.22 7.78
N LYS A 14 8.24 3.27 8.28
CA LYS A 14 7.47 3.20 9.54
C LYS A 14 6.35 2.15 9.48
N PHE A 15 5.74 2.00 8.31
CA PHE A 15 4.74 0.96 8.08
C PHE A 15 5.35 -0.44 8.23
N VAL A 16 6.54 -0.69 7.68
CA VAL A 16 7.22 -1.99 7.82
C VAL A 16 7.65 -2.25 9.26
N ASP A 17 8.19 -1.25 9.95
CA ASP A 17 8.63 -1.35 11.35
C ASP A 17 7.48 -1.54 12.36
N PHE A 18 6.24 -1.25 11.97
CA PHE A 18 5.07 -1.48 12.82
C PHE A 18 4.77 -2.97 13.06
N PHE A 19 5.23 -3.85 12.16
CA PHE A 19 4.96 -5.28 12.25
C PHE A 19 6.06 -6.00 13.03
N ASP A 20 5.67 -6.84 13.98
CA ASP A 20 6.61 -7.76 14.63
C ASP A 20 6.69 -9.06 13.82
N PHE A 21 7.83 -9.26 13.17
CA PHE A 21 8.11 -10.45 12.37
C PHE A 21 8.68 -11.61 13.20
N LYS A 22 9.06 -11.38 14.46
CA LYS A 22 9.64 -12.42 15.33
C LYS A 22 8.61 -13.13 16.18
N GLU A 23 7.35 -12.69 16.09
CA GLU A 23 6.25 -13.32 16.79
C GLU A 23 5.98 -14.71 16.18
N ALA A 24 6.01 -15.75 17.01
CA ALA A 24 5.77 -17.12 16.57
C ALA A 24 4.27 -17.37 16.38
N VAL A 25 3.74 -16.91 15.25
CA VAL A 25 2.33 -17.06 14.88
C VAL A 25 2.19 -17.80 13.56
N ASP A 26 1.27 -18.76 13.51
CA ASP A 26 0.98 -19.55 12.30
C ASP A 26 0.25 -18.73 11.23
N LYS A 27 -0.59 -17.77 11.63
CA LYS A 27 -1.37 -16.93 10.72
C LYS A 27 -1.46 -15.48 11.19
N VAL A 28 -1.27 -14.56 10.24
CA VAL A 28 -1.41 -13.12 10.42
C VAL A 28 -2.44 -12.57 9.44
N THR A 29 -3.44 -11.89 9.98
CA THR A 29 -4.39 -11.11 9.18
C THR A 29 -4.02 -9.63 9.23
N ILE A 30 -3.88 -9.00 8.06
CA ILE A 30 -3.63 -7.58 7.87
C ILE A 30 -4.92 -6.94 7.33
N ASP A 31 -5.60 -6.18 8.17
CA ASP A 31 -6.80 -5.42 7.80
C ASP A 31 -6.41 -4.01 7.34
N LEU A 32 -6.69 -3.71 6.07
CA LEU A 32 -6.43 -2.44 5.39
C LEU A 32 -7.72 -1.69 5.04
N CYS A 33 -8.91 -2.12 5.49
CA CYS A 33 -10.18 -1.49 5.11
C CYS A 33 -10.28 -0.01 5.51
N GLN A 34 -9.47 0.44 6.48
CA GLN A 34 -9.42 1.84 6.92
C GLN A 34 -8.07 2.51 6.59
N ALA A 35 -7.28 1.90 5.72
CA ALA A 35 -6.01 2.43 5.24
C ALA A 35 -6.15 2.95 3.82
N HIS A 36 -5.37 3.98 3.47
CA HIS A 36 -5.28 4.51 2.12
C HIS A 36 -3.82 4.51 1.68
N PHE A 37 -3.54 3.82 0.58
CA PHE A 37 -2.25 3.77 -0.08
C PHE A 37 -2.26 4.79 -1.21
N TRP A 38 -1.29 5.68 -1.22
CA TRP A 38 -1.26 6.85 -2.12
C TRP A 38 -0.30 6.71 -3.30
N ASP A 39 0.60 5.72 -3.25
CA ASP A 39 1.65 5.52 -4.25
C ASP A 39 2.12 4.06 -4.35
N ILE A 40 2.77 3.71 -5.46
CA ILE A 40 3.29 2.36 -5.71
C ILE A 40 4.31 1.96 -4.62
N THR A 41 5.06 2.90 -4.05
CA THR A 41 6.04 2.58 -3.01
C THR A 41 5.37 2.11 -1.72
N SER A 42 4.24 2.71 -1.34
CA SER A 42 3.45 2.24 -0.19
C SER A 42 2.95 0.81 -0.40
N VAL A 43 2.55 0.45 -1.62
CA VAL A 43 2.14 -0.93 -1.96
C VAL A 43 3.33 -1.89 -1.93
N ALA A 44 4.48 -1.46 -2.45
CA ALA A 44 5.72 -2.24 -2.37
C ALA A 44 6.17 -2.49 -0.92
N ALA A 45 5.89 -1.55 -0.01
CA ALA A 45 6.14 -1.74 1.41
C ALA A 45 5.25 -2.83 2.02
N LEU A 46 3.97 -2.89 1.64
CA LEU A 46 3.08 -3.99 2.02
C LEU A 46 3.58 -5.34 1.49
N ASP A 47 3.99 -5.40 0.23
CA ASP A 47 4.55 -6.63 -0.34
C ASP A 47 5.76 -7.12 0.45
N LYS A 48 6.65 -6.20 0.85
CA LYS A 48 7.80 -6.50 1.69
C LYS A 48 7.40 -7.06 3.07
N VAL A 49 6.34 -6.55 3.69
CA VAL A 49 5.81 -7.07 4.96
C VAL A 49 5.28 -8.50 4.78
N VAL A 50 4.44 -8.73 3.76
CA VAL A 50 3.88 -10.05 3.46
C VAL A 50 4.99 -11.07 3.20
N LEU A 51 6.00 -10.69 2.42
CA LEU A 51 7.13 -11.56 2.11
C LEU A 51 7.96 -11.90 3.35
N LYS A 52 8.19 -10.94 4.26
CA LYS A 52 8.90 -11.20 5.52
C LYS A 52 8.16 -12.21 6.39
N PHE A 53 6.86 -12.04 6.62
CA PHE A 53 6.07 -13.00 7.39
C PHE A 53 6.08 -14.40 6.77
N ARG A 54 5.94 -14.50 5.43
CA ARG A 54 6.00 -15.80 4.74
C ARG A 54 7.36 -16.48 4.89
N ARG A 55 8.46 -15.72 4.95
CA ARG A 55 9.81 -16.27 5.16
C ARG A 55 9.97 -16.86 6.56
N GLU A 56 9.29 -16.29 7.55
CA GLU A 56 9.26 -16.81 8.92
C GLU A 56 8.28 -18.00 9.08
N GLY A 57 7.62 -18.42 7.99
CA GLY A 57 6.70 -19.56 7.99
C GLY A 57 5.25 -19.20 8.35
N THR A 58 4.94 -17.91 8.50
CA THR A 58 3.61 -17.42 8.84
C THR A 58 2.72 -17.27 7.60
N GLU A 59 1.50 -17.80 7.66
CA GLU A 59 0.47 -17.55 6.65
C GLU A 59 -0.03 -16.10 6.75
N VAL A 60 -0.11 -15.39 5.63
CA VAL A 60 -0.53 -13.98 5.62
C VAL A 60 -1.80 -13.80 4.79
N GLU A 61 -2.81 -13.21 5.41
CA GLU A 61 -4.08 -12.84 4.80
C GLU A 61 -4.23 -11.32 4.81
N VAL A 62 -4.53 -10.73 3.66
CA VAL A 62 -4.70 -9.28 3.50
C VAL A 62 -6.14 -8.97 3.14
N ILE A 63 -6.80 -8.12 3.93
CA ILE A 63 -8.19 -7.72 3.76
C ILE A 63 -8.24 -6.23 3.40
N GLY A 64 -9.11 -5.85 2.48
CA GLY A 64 -9.34 -4.43 2.13
C GLY A 64 -8.28 -3.81 1.21
N LEU A 65 -7.37 -4.59 0.62
CA LEU A 65 -6.33 -4.07 -0.28
C LEU A 65 -6.91 -3.31 -1.49
N ASN A 66 -8.01 -3.81 -2.05
CA ASN A 66 -8.66 -3.16 -3.19
C ASN A 66 -9.13 -1.75 -2.81
N GLU A 67 -9.82 -1.61 -1.68
CA GLU A 67 -10.29 -0.32 -1.14
C GLU A 67 -9.12 0.60 -0.80
N ALA A 68 -8.08 0.03 -0.20
CA ALA A 68 -6.90 0.78 0.23
C ALA A 68 -6.07 1.31 -0.96
N SER A 69 -6.10 0.63 -2.11
CA SER A 69 -5.33 0.99 -3.32
C SER A 69 -6.11 1.78 -4.38
N VAL A 70 -7.42 2.03 -4.18
CA VAL A 70 -8.28 2.79 -5.12
C VAL A 70 -7.63 4.10 -5.56
N THR A 71 -7.00 4.81 -4.63
CA THR A 71 -6.40 6.13 -4.88
C THR A 71 -5.18 6.07 -5.81
N ILE A 72 -4.46 4.94 -5.84
CA ILE A 72 -3.35 4.72 -6.79
C ILE A 72 -3.92 4.54 -8.19
N VAL A 73 -4.94 3.69 -8.33
CA VAL A 73 -5.56 3.43 -9.63
C VAL A 73 -6.12 4.73 -10.23
N ASP A 74 -6.75 5.59 -9.43
CA ASP A 74 -7.25 6.89 -9.90
C ASP A 74 -6.13 7.83 -10.39
N ARG A 75 -5.05 7.98 -9.61
CA ARG A 75 -3.95 8.89 -9.96
C ARG A 75 -3.11 8.40 -11.15
N PHE A 76 -2.96 7.09 -11.31
CA PHE A 76 -2.26 6.49 -12.45
C PHE A 76 -3.16 6.36 -13.69
N ALA A 77 -4.48 6.16 -13.55
CA ALA A 77 -5.43 6.12 -14.66
C ALA A 77 -5.61 7.48 -15.36
N VAL A 78 -5.41 8.60 -14.65
CA VAL A 78 -5.45 9.94 -15.27
C VAL A 78 -4.16 10.26 -16.05
N HIS A 79 -3.02 9.65 -15.69
CA HIS A 79 -1.75 9.88 -16.38
C HIS A 79 -1.46 8.94 -17.57
N ASP A 80 -2.28 7.91 -17.80
CA ASP A 80 -2.18 7.04 -18.99
C ASP A 80 -2.96 7.59 -20.21
N LYS A 81 -2.88 8.91 -20.43
CA LYS A 81 -3.26 9.55 -21.69
C LYS A 81 -2.14 10.48 -22.16
N PRO A 82 -1.31 10.07 -23.15
CA PRO A 82 -0.44 11.02 -23.83
C PRO A 82 -1.32 11.92 -24.72
N GLY A 83 -1.76 13.08 -24.23
CA GLY A 83 -2.52 14.00 -25.08
C GLY A 83 -3.38 15.07 -24.42
N ALA A 84 -3.07 15.56 -23.21
CA ALA A 84 -3.82 16.69 -22.63
C ALA A 84 -2.88 17.75 -22.04
N VAL A 85 -2.03 18.32 -22.89
CA VAL A 85 -1.41 19.64 -22.66
C VAL A 85 -1.63 20.52 -23.89
N ASP A 86 -2.89 20.71 -24.27
CA ASP A 86 -3.29 21.83 -25.12
C ASP A 86 -4.36 22.61 -24.35
N ASN A 87 -3.96 23.80 -23.89
CA ASN A 87 -4.73 24.90 -23.29
C ASN A 87 -4.02 25.44 -22.04
N LEU A 88 -2.89 26.12 -22.22
CA LEU A 88 -2.39 27.15 -21.31
C LEU A 88 -1.35 28.02 -22.04
N MET A 89 -1.74 28.64 -23.14
CA MET A 89 -1.06 29.84 -23.66
C MET A 89 -2.07 30.70 -24.43
N GLY A 90 -2.95 31.32 -23.65
CA GLY A 90 -3.73 32.47 -24.06
C GLY A 90 -3.37 33.64 -23.15
N HIS A 91 -2.37 34.42 -23.54
CA HIS A 91 -2.38 35.90 -23.54
C HIS A 91 -1.17 36.39 -24.35
#